data_AF-A0A662PWK6-F1
#
_entry.id   AF-A0A662PWK6-F1
#
_cell.length_a   1.000
_cell.length_b   1.000
_cell.length_c   1.000
_cell.angle_alpha   90.00
_cell.angle_beta   90.00
_cell.angle_gamma   90.00
#
_symmetry.space_group_name_H-M   'P 1'
#
loop_
_entity.id
_entity.type
_entity.pdbx_description
1 polymer ?
#
loop_
_entity_poly.entity_id
_entity_poly.type
_entity_poly.pdbx_seq_one_letter_code
_entity_poly.pdbx_strand_id
1 'polypeptide(L)' 'MEVDAIGLGACLIQAKVFEKIKKPWFDWTFKPGKGGYSEDLFFCRKARKAGFSIIVDGRVKCHHYGLGMVKQGKWTFASY' A
#
# COMPACT_ATOMS: atom_id res chain seq x y z
N MET A 1 9.58 -10.63 -9.23
CA MET A 1 10.63 -9.60 -9.14
C MET A 1 10.64 -9.05 -7.72
N GLU A 2 11.81 -8.93 -7.10
CA GLU A 2 11.93 -8.23 -5.81
C GLU A 2 11.91 -6.72 -6.04
N VAL A 3 11.17 -5.99 -5.20
CA VAL A 3 10.95 -4.54 -5.31
C VAL A 3 11.02 -3.88 -3.94
N ASP A 4 11.09 -2.55 -3.95
CA ASP A 4 11.20 -1.80 -2.70
C ASP A 4 9.88 -1.66 -1.94
N ALA A 5 8.77 -1.55 -2.67
CA ALA A 5 7.42 -1.41 -2.13
C ALA A 5 6.35 -1.77 -3.18
N ILE A 6 5.14 -2.05 -2.71
CA ILE A 6 3.94 -2.31 -3.52
C ILE A 6 2.72 -1.69 -2.84
N GLY A 7 1.66 -1.46 -3.60
CA GLY A 7 0.33 -1.21 -3.04
C GLY A 7 -0.27 -2.49 -2.45
N LEU A 8 -1.16 -2.35 -1.47
CA LEU A 8 -1.75 -3.48 -0.75
C LEU A 8 -3.17 -3.87 -1.21
N GLY A 9 -3.70 -3.25 -2.27
CA GLY A 9 -5.04 -3.55 -2.80
C GLY A 9 -5.20 -4.98 -3.37
N ALA A 10 -4.10 -5.62 -3.78
CA ALA A 10 -4.06 -7.02 -4.21
C ALA A 10 -2.73 -7.65 -3.77
N CYS A 11 -2.61 -7.94 -2.47
CA CYS A 11 -1.37 -8.44 -1.86
C CYS A 11 -1.64 -9.65 -0.97
N LEU A 12 -0.80 -10.68 -1.09
CA LEU A 12 -0.78 -11.81 -0.16
C LEU A 12 0.39 -11.65 0.81
N ILE A 13 0.09 -11.71 2.11
CA ILE A 13 1.06 -11.53 3.19
C ILE A 13 1.06 -12.78 4.07
N GLN A 14 2.24 -13.34 4.36
CA GLN A 14 2.36 -14.44 5.31
C GLN A 14 2.06 -13.96 6.73
N ALA A 15 1.20 -14.67 7.48
CA ALA A 15 0.79 -14.29 8.84
C ALA A 15 1.99 -14.00 9.79
N LYS A 16 3.05 -14.80 9.70
CA LYS A 16 4.30 -14.63 10.47
C LYS A 16 4.97 -13.25 10.34
N VAL A 17 4.68 -12.53 9.25
CA VAL A 17 5.18 -11.16 9.06
C VAL A 17 4.61 -10.26 10.16
N PHE A 18 3.31 -10.36 10.46
CA PHE A 18 2.63 -9.57 11.48
C PHE A 18 3.07 -9.94 12.91
N GLU A 19 3.46 -11.19 13.14
CA GLU A 19 4.02 -11.65 14.41
C GLU A 19 5.41 -11.03 14.66
N LYS A 20 6.22 -10.91 13.59
CA LYS A 20 7.59 -10.38 13.68
C LYS A 20 7.63 -8.85 13.72
N ILE A 21 6.74 -8.16 13.02
CA ILE A 21 6.73 -6.69 12.98
C ILE A 21 5.81 -6.09 14.06
N LYS A 22 6.34 -5.13 14.83
CA LYS A 22 5.57 -4.46 15.90
C LYS A 22 4.45 -3.60 15.32
N LYS A 23 3.33 -3.45 16.04
CA LYS A 23 2.28 -2.45 15.73
C LYS A 23 2.79 -1.00 15.86
N PRO A 24 2.16 0.00 15.21
CA PRO A 24 1.10 -0.14 14.21
C PRO A 24 1.64 -0.78 12.93
N TRP A 25 0.86 -1.64 12.27
CA TRP A 25 1.31 -2.30 11.04
C TRP A 25 1.22 -1.38 9.82
N PHE A 26 0.14 -0.61 9.77
CA PHE A 26 -0.22 0.32 8.71
C PHE A 26 -0.37 1.70 9.35
N ASP A 27 0.22 2.73 8.74
CA ASP A 27 0.14 4.09 9.27
C ASP A 27 0.40 5.12 8.17
N TRP A 28 -0.30 6.25 8.23
CA TRP A 28 -0.08 7.39 7.35
C TRP A 28 0.90 8.34 8.01
N THR A 29 2.09 8.49 7.44
CA THR A 29 3.11 9.37 8.03
C THR A 29 3.08 10.78 7.46
N PHE A 30 2.00 11.15 6.76
CA PHE A 30 1.88 12.45 6.12
C PHE A 30 1.94 13.57 7.16
N LYS A 31 2.83 14.53 6.92
CA LYS A 31 2.92 15.76 7.70
C LYS A 31 2.88 16.97 6.75
N PRO A 32 2.05 17.98 7.03
CA PRO A 32 2.00 19.20 6.23
C PRO A 32 3.40 19.79 6.03
N GLY A 33 3.76 20.09 4.78
CA GLY A 33 5.06 20.66 4.41
C GLY A 33 6.27 19.73 4.50
N LYS A 34 6.10 18.46 4.95
CA LYS A 34 7.21 17.48 5.06
C LYS A 34 6.99 16.20 4.25
N GLY A 35 5.82 16.07 3.63
CA GLY A 35 5.41 14.84 2.93
C GLY A 35 5.23 13.68 3.90
N GLY A 36 5.10 12.47 3.35
CA GLY A 36 5.03 11.24 4.13
C GLY A 36 4.72 10.04 3.26
N TYR A 37 4.63 8.88 3.91
CA TYR A 37 4.25 7.63 3.30
C TYR A 37 2.77 7.37 3.55
N SER A 38 2.13 6.79 2.54
CA SER A 38 0.89 6.03 2.72
C SER A 38 1.15 4.75 3.51
N GLU A 39 0.07 4.13 3.95
CA GLU A 39 0.07 2.99 4.86
C GLU A 39 0.73 1.73 4.28
N ASP A 40 0.62 1.55 2.96
CA ASP A 40 1.24 0.48 2.19
C ASP A 40 2.77 0.61 2.15
N LEU A 41 3.27 1.81 1.85
CA LEU A 41 4.70 2.14 1.85
C LEU A 41 5.28 2.04 3.27
N PHE A 42 4.52 2.48 4.27
CA PHE A 42 4.91 2.32 5.68
C PHE A 42 5.08 0.84 6.06
N PHE A 43 4.12 -0.01 5.69
CA PHE A 43 4.19 -1.44 5.93
C PHE A 43 5.36 -2.10 5.19
N CYS A 44 5.52 -1.83 3.89
CA CYS A 44 6.62 -2.38 3.08
C CYS A 44 7.98 -2.04 3.69
N ARG A 45 8.17 -0.79 4.11
CA ARG A 45 9.40 -0.35 4.79
C ARG A 45 9.65 -1.10 6.09
N LYS A 46 8.60 -1.37 6.89
CA LYS A 46 8.73 -2.14 8.14
C LYS A 46 9.04 -3.61 7.88
N ALA A 47 8.36 -4.23 6.93
CA ALA A 47 8.60 -5.62 6.55
C ALA A 47 10.05 -5.82 6.08
N ARG A 48 10.55 -4.92 5.23
CA ARG A 48 11.95 -4.95 4.75
C ARG A 48 12.95 -4.74 5.87
N LYS A 49 12.72 -3.79 6.79
CA LYS A 49 13.55 -3.61 7.98
C LYS A 49 13.59 -4.85 8.89
N ALA A 50 12.54 -5.67 8.86
CA ALA A 50 12.49 -6.95 9.57
C ALA A 50 13.08 -8.13 8.78
N GLY A 51 13.66 -7.87 7.60
CA GLY A 51 14.34 -8.85 6.75
C GLY A 51 13.43 -9.64 5.81
N PHE A 52 12.22 -9.15 5.53
CA PHE A 52 11.33 -9.76 4.54
C PHE A 52 11.46 -9.07 3.18
N SER A 53 11.55 -9.86 2.10
CA SER A 53 11.50 -9.35 0.73
C SER A 53 10.07 -9.03 0.31
N ILE A 54 9.93 -8.00 -0.52
CA ILE A 54 8.67 -7.63 -1.16
C ILE A 54 8.74 -8.07 -2.62
N ILE A 55 7.79 -8.88 -3.05
CA ILE A 55 7.80 -9.51 -4.38
C ILE A 55 6.58 -9.08 -5.18
N VAL A 56 6.80 -8.72 -6.44
CA VAL A 56 5.76 -8.60 -7.47
C VAL A 56 5.80 -9.83 -8.35
N ASP A 57 4.67 -10.55 -8.43
CA ASP A 57 4.47 -11.64 -9.39
C ASP A 57 3.73 -11.11 -10.63
N GLY A 58 4.45 -10.92 -11.73
CA GLY A 58 3.89 -10.41 -12.99
C GLY A 58 2.92 -11.38 -13.70
N ARG A 59 2.74 -12.60 -13.19
CA ARG A 59 1.75 -13.55 -13.70
C ARG A 59 0.36 -13.30 -13.12
N VAL A 60 0.28 -12.67 -11.94
CA VAL A 60 -0.99 -12.35 -11.28
C VAL A 60 -1.48 -11.00 -11.81
N LYS A 61 -2.68 -11.00 -12.41
CA LYS A 61 -3.32 -9.81 -12.95
C LYS A 61 -4.70 -9.66 -12.32
N CYS A 62 -4.97 -8.48 -11.78
CA CYS A 62 -6.25 -8.13 -11.15
C CYS A 62 -6.80 -6.86 -11.80
N HIS A 63 -8.12 -6.81 -12.03
CA HIS A 63 -8.78 -5.56 -12.37
C HIS A 63 -8.85 -4.66 -11.14
N HIS A 64 -8.59 -3.37 -11.32
CA HIS A 64 -8.75 -2.35 -10.29
C HIS A 64 -9.90 -1.42 -10.69
N TYR A 65 -11.01 -1.51 -9.95
CA TYR A 65 -12.19 -0.69 -10.19
C TYR A 65 -12.25 0.45 -9.19
N GLY A 66 -12.22 1.70 -9.68
CA GLY A 66 -12.41 2.90 -8.88
C GLY A 66 -13.80 3.48 -9.07
N LEU A 67 -14.41 3.98 -7.99
CA LEU A 67 -15.65 4.75 -8.06
C LEU A 67 -15.33 6.25 -8.11
N GLY A 68 -16.01 6.96 -9.01
CA GLY A 68 -15.90 8.41 -9.15
C GLY A 68 -17.29 9.03 -9.25
N MET A 69 -17.43 10.27 -8.78
CA MET A 69 -18.66 11.04 -8.96
C MET A 69 -18.51 11.93 -10.18
N VAL A 70 -19.52 11.93 -11.05
CA VAL A 70 -19.60 12.87 -12.18
C VAL A 70 -20.57 13.99 -11.81
N LYS A 71 -20.09 15.24 -11.84
CA LYS A 71 -20.92 16.43 -11.64
C LYS A 71 -20.82 17.32 -12.88
N GLN A 72 -21.95 17.53 -13.57
CA GLN A 72 -22.03 18.36 -14.79
C GLN A 72 -20.99 18.00 -15.86
N GLY A 73 -20.80 16.70 -16.13
CA GLY A 73 -19.84 16.21 -17.12
C GLY A 73 -18.36 16.26 -16.69
N LYS A 74 -18.05 16.69 -15.46
CA LYS A 74 -16.71 16.65 -14.89
C LYS A 74 -16.57 15.48 -13.93
N TRP A 75 -15.51 14.70 -14.11
CA TRP A 75 -15.10 13.65 -13.19
C TRP A 75 -14.46 14.26 -11.95
N THR A 76 -14.97 13.88 -10.79
CA THR A 76 -14.33 14.15 -9.50
C THR A 76 -14.10 12.81 -8.81
N PHE A 77 -12.85 12.50 -8.50
CA PHE A 77 -12.53 11.36 -7.66
C PHE A 77 -13.08 11.64 -6.25
N ALA A 78 -13.83 10.69 -5.71
CA ALA A 78 -14.20 10.76 -4.29
C ALA A 78 -12.94 10.39 -3.50
N SER A 79 -12.22 11.39 -2.99
CA SER A 79 -11.25 11.19 -1.92
C SER A 79 -12.04 11.03 -0.62
N TYR A 80 -11.98 9.85 -0.02
CA TYR A 80 -12.46 9.61 1.35
C TYR A 80 -11.66 10.43 2.37
#